data_AF-A0A497JVC6-F1
#
_entry.id   AF-A0A497JVC6-F1
#
_cell.length_a   1.000
_cell.length_b   1.000
_cell.length_c   1.000
_cell.angle_alpha   90.00
_cell.angle_beta   90.00
_cell.angle_gamma   90.00
#
_symmetry.space_group_name_H-M   'P 1'
#
loop_
_entity.id
_entity.type
_entity.pdbx_description
1 polymer ?
#
loop_
_entity_poly.entity_id
_entity_poly.type
_entity_poly.pdbx_seq_one_letter_code
_entity_poly.pdbx_strand_id
1 'polypeptide(L)'
;MDDKSLGTLIVAVSVVIMVGYFVWAFAPFLGPTVTGWISPEMSEWAYKLPVILAVYFMLLIVAWIGYTMATTPPPLTLERPLEIERETVDSTAEKERDEA
;
A
#
# COMPACT_ATOMS: atom_id res chain seq x y z
N MET A 1 -20.34 3.63 27.34
CA MET A 1 -20.29 2.55 26.32
C MET A 1 -19.33 1.53 26.85
N ASP A 2 -19.82 0.33 27.14
CA ASP A 2 -18.98 -0.73 27.70
C ASP A 2 -18.31 -1.49 26.56
N ASP A 3 -17.04 -1.89 26.72
CA ASP A 3 -16.29 -2.63 25.69
C ASP A 3 -17.04 -3.88 25.21
N LYS A 4 -17.83 -4.50 26.10
CA LYS A 4 -18.70 -5.63 25.77
C LYS A 4 -19.80 -5.28 24.75
N SER A 5 -20.40 -4.09 24.87
CA SER A 5 -21.41 -3.61 23.92
C SER A 5 -20.80 -3.32 22.55
N LEU A 6 -19.60 -2.74 22.52
CA LEU A 6 -18.87 -2.45 21.29
C LEU A 6 -18.43 -3.75 20.59
N GLY A 7 -17.88 -4.71 21.34
CA GLY A 7 -17.52 -6.03 20.81
C GLY A 7 -18.73 -6.78 20.25
N THR A 8 -19.86 -6.77 20.96
CA THR A 8 -21.11 -7.40 20.49
C THR A 8 -21.62 -6.75 19.21
N LEU A 9 -21.56 -5.42 19.13
CA LEU A 9 -21.97 -4.68 17.93
C LEU A 9 -21.10 -5.05 16.73
N ILE A 10 -19.78 -5.11 16.90
CA ILE A 10 -18.85 -5.46 15.82
C ILE A 10 -19.13 -6.87 15.31
N VAL A 11 -19.37 -7.85 16.20
CA VAL A 11 -19.71 -9.22 15.81
C VAL A 11 -21.06 -9.28 15.08
N ALA A 12 -22.07 -8.57 15.58
CA ALA A 12 -23.37 -8.54 14.92
C ALA A 12 -23.27 -7.96 13.50
N VAL A 13 -22.56 -6.83 13.36
CA VAL A 13 -22.34 -6.18 12.06
C VAL A 13 -21.53 -7.07 11.13
N SER A 14 -20.48 -7.74 11.62
CA SER A 14 -19.66 -8.62 10.78
C SER A 14 -20.45 -9.83 10.27
N VAL A 15 -21.28 -10.44 11.11
CA VAL A 15 -22.15 -11.54 10.69
C VAL A 15 -23.17 -11.08 9.65
N VAL A 16 -23.78 -9.91 9.84
CA VAL A 16 -24.71 -9.34 8.86
C VAL A 16 -24.03 -9.09 7.52
N ILE A 17 -22.84 -8.48 7.52
CA ILE A 17 -22.07 -8.24 6.29
C ILE A 17 -21.66 -9.56 5.63
N MET A 18 -21.24 -10.55 6.42
CA MET A 18 -20.86 -11.88 5.92
C MET A 18 -22.02 -12.55 5.18
N VAL A 19 -23.21 -12.57 5.79
CA VAL A 19 -24.42 -13.14 5.18
C VAL A 19 -24.84 -12.33 3.96
N GLY A 20 -24.85 -10.99 4.06
CA GLY A 20 -25.19 -10.11 2.96
C GLY A 20 -24.27 -10.28 1.75
N TYR A 21 -22.96 -10.38 1.98
CA TYR A 21 -21.98 -10.63 0.92
C TYR A 21 -22.17 -12.01 0.29
N PHE A 22 -22.41 -13.05 1.08
CA PHE A 22 -22.70 -14.39 0.56
C PHE A 22 -23.95 -14.40 -0.33
N VAL A 23 -25.04 -13.77 0.14
CA VAL A 23 -26.28 -13.65 -0.65
C VAL A 23 -26.04 -12.85 -1.93
N TRP A 24 -25.31 -11.75 -1.86
CA TRP A 24 -24.99 -10.95 -3.04
C TRP A 24 -24.13 -11.71 -4.05
N ALA A 25 -23.11 -12.42 -3.60
CA ALA A 25 -22.15 -13.16 -4.44
C ALA A 25 -22.72 -14.46 -5.04
N PHE A 26 -23.75 -15.04 -4.43
CA PHE A 26 -24.40 -16.28 -4.87
C PHE A 26 -25.87 -16.12 -5.25
N ALA A 27 -26.37 -14.88 -5.39
CA ALA A 27 -27.75 -14.58 -5.74
C ALA A 27 -28.31 -15.41 -6.92
N PRO A 28 -27.59 -15.63 -8.04
CA PRO A 28 -28.03 -16.47 -9.15
C PRO A 28 -28.40 -17.92 -8.76
N PHE A 29 -27.77 -18.45 -7.71
CA PHE A 29 -27.92 -19.83 -7.27
C PHE A 29 -28.94 -20.02 -6.14
N LEU A 30 -29.41 -18.93 -5.52
CA LEU A 30 -30.32 -18.96 -4.36
C LEU A 30 -31.81 -19.02 -4.73
N GLY A 31 -32.12 -18.99 -6.03
CA GLY A 31 -33.46 -19.21 -6.56
C GLY A 31 -34.19 -17.95 -7.05
N PRO A 32 -35.39 -18.11 -7.65
CA PRO A 32 -36.07 -17.07 -8.43
C PRO A 32 -36.41 -15.80 -7.65
N THR A 33 -36.69 -15.94 -6.35
CA THR A 33 -37.05 -14.84 -5.45
C THR A 33 -35.89 -13.87 -5.22
N VAL A 34 -34.67 -14.41 -5.06
CA VAL A 34 -33.45 -13.62 -4.83
C VAL A 34 -32.94 -13.03 -6.14
N THR A 35 -32.97 -13.79 -7.24
CA THR A 35 -32.57 -13.31 -8.57
C THR A 35 -33.48 -12.21 -9.12
N GLY A 36 -34.73 -12.15 -8.66
CA GLY A 36 -35.64 -11.05 -9.01
C GLY A 36 -35.25 -9.72 -8.38
N TRP A 37 -34.51 -9.73 -7.27
CA TRP A 37 -34.03 -8.54 -6.57
C TRP A 37 -32.57 -8.21 -6.94
N ILE A 38 -31.74 -9.23 -7.11
CA ILE A 38 -30.33 -9.10 -7.47
C ILE A 38 -30.15 -9.75 -8.83
N SER A 39 -29.95 -8.93 -9.86
CA SER A 39 -29.65 -9.45 -11.20
C SER A 39 -28.32 -10.21 -11.20
N PRO A 40 -28.15 -11.18 -12.10
CA PRO A 40 -26.89 -11.91 -12.24
C PRO A 40 -25.68 -11.00 -12.48
N GLU A 41 -25.86 -9.95 -13.29
CA GLU A 41 -24.81 -8.97 -13.57
C GLU A 41 -24.35 -8.25 -12.30
N MET A 42 -25.28 -7.85 -11.43
CA MET A 42 -24.92 -7.24 -10.14
C MET A 42 -24.21 -8.21 -9.21
N SER A 43 -24.52 -9.51 -9.27
CA SER A 43 -23.84 -10.53 -8.45
C SER A 43 -22.38 -10.75 -8.87
N GLU A 44 -22.08 -10.68 -10.17
CA GLU A 44 -20.71 -10.81 -10.67
C GLU A 44 -19.77 -9.72 -10.14
N TRP A 45 -20.29 -8.53 -9.86
CA TRP A 45 -19.53 -7.43 -9.27
C TRP A 45 -19.00 -7.74 -7.87
N ALA A 46 -19.59 -8.70 -7.14
CA ALA A 46 -19.11 -9.16 -5.85
C ALA A 46 -17.70 -9.76 -5.91
N TYR A 47 -17.31 -10.29 -7.07
CA TYR A 47 -15.97 -10.84 -7.32
C TYR A 47 -15.09 -9.89 -8.13
N LYS A 48 -15.67 -9.21 -9.14
CA LYS A 48 -14.91 -8.26 -9.97
C LYS A 48 -14.35 -7.11 -9.14
N LEU A 49 -15.16 -6.53 -8.25
CA LEU A 49 -14.75 -5.34 -7.49
C LEU A 49 -13.54 -5.62 -6.57
N PRO A 50 -13.51 -6.67 -5.71
CA PRO A 50 -12.32 -6.98 -4.92
C PRO A 50 -11.07 -7.26 -5.76
N VAL A 51 -11.23 -7.98 -6.87
CA VAL A 51 -10.11 -8.30 -7.78
C VAL A 51 -9.55 -7.04 -8.43
N ILE A 52 -10.42 -6.17 -8.96
CA ILE A 52 -10.01 -4.88 -9.54
C ILE A 52 -9.28 -4.05 -8.49
N LEU A 53 -9.81 -3.96 -7.28
CA LEU A 53 -9.21 -3.16 -6.21
C LEU A 53 -7.82 -3.69 -5.83
N ALA A 54 -7.66 -5.01 -5.71
CA ALA A 54 -6.36 -5.63 -5.45
C ALA A 54 -5.33 -5.35 -6.56
N VAL A 55 -5.74 -5.47 -7.82
CA VAL A 55 -4.88 -5.18 -8.97
C VAL A 55 -4.49 -3.70 -9.02
N TYR A 56 -5.46 -2.79 -8.85
CA TYR A 56 -5.20 -1.35 -8.86
C TYR A 56 -4.31 -0.92 -7.70
N PHE A 57 -4.48 -1.52 -6.52
CA PHE A 57 -3.61 -1.25 -5.39
C PHE A 57 -2.15 -1.64 -5.70
N MET A 58 -1.93 -2.81 -6.29
CA MET A 58 -0.60 -3.25 -6.75
C MET A 58 -0.04 -2.29 -7.81
N LEU A 59 -0.83 -1.93 -8.82
CA LEU A 59 -0.41 -1.00 -9.88
C LEU A 59 -0.08 0.39 -9.33
N LEU A 60 -0.81 0.86 -8.32
CA LEU A 60 -0.54 2.13 -7.65
C LEU A 60 0.83 2.11 -6.97
N ILE A 61 1.20 0.99 -6.31
CA ILE A 61 2.53 0.82 -5.73
C ILE A 61 3.61 0.88 -6.82
N VAL A 62 3.46 0.14 -7.91
CA VAL A 62 4.43 0.13 -9.01
C VAL A 62 4.54 1.51 -9.66
N ALA A 63 3.41 2.18 -9.90
CA ALA A 63 3.37 3.53 -10.45
C ALA A 63 4.06 4.53 -9.51
N TRP A 64 3.84 4.40 -8.19
CA TRP A 64 4.51 5.23 -7.20
C TRP A 64 6.03 5.04 -7.20
N ILE A 65 6.52 3.80 -7.24
CA ILE A 65 7.95 3.51 -7.35
C ILE A 65 8.52 4.11 -8.64
N GLY A 66 7.85 3.88 -9.78
CA GLY A 66 8.22 4.47 -11.07
C GLY A 66 8.28 6.00 -11.02
N TYR A 67 7.31 6.64 -10.36
CA TYR A 67 7.32 8.08 -10.14
C TYR A 67 8.54 8.53 -9.33
N THR A 68 8.84 7.87 -8.20
CA THR A 68 10.02 8.23 -7.40
C THR A 68 11.32 8.12 -8.19
N MET A 69 11.51 7.05 -8.98
CA MET A 69 12.70 6.88 -9.83
C MET A 69 12.79 7.92 -10.95
N ALA A 70 11.66 8.28 -11.56
CA ALA A 70 11.63 9.33 -12.59
C ALA A 70 11.98 10.71 -12.01
N THR A 71 11.66 10.94 -10.74
CA THR A 71 11.95 12.21 -10.04
C THR A 71 13.28 12.22 -9.30
N THR A 72 13.99 11.10 -9.16
CA THR A 72 15.33 11.09 -8.56
C THR A 72 16.35 11.62 -9.56
N PRO A 73 17.01 12.78 -9.30
CA PRO A 73 18.13 13.22 -10.11
C PRO A 73 19.27 12.19 -9.98
N PRO A 74 20.06 11.98 -11.06
CA PRO A 74 21.16 11.02 -11.06
C PRO A 74 22.09 11.30 -9.86
N PRO A 75 22.54 10.25 -9.16
CA PRO A 75 23.42 10.42 -8.01
C PRO A 75 24.67 11.19 -8.44
N LEU A 76 24.97 12.27 -7.72
CA LEU A 76 26.17 13.07 -7.94
C LEU A 76 27.40 12.17 -7.87
N THR A 77 28.19 12.15 -8.94
CA THR A 77 29.46 11.42 -8.99
C THR A 77 30.35 11.93 -7.86
N LEU A 78 30.70 11.01 -6.96
CA LEU A 78 31.56 11.23 -5.81
C LEU A 78 33.04 11.38 -6.23
N GLU A 79 33.35 12.29 -7.16
CA GLU A 79 34.74 12.71 -7.39
C GLU A 79 35.26 13.60 -6.25
N ARG A 80 34.37 14.11 -5.39
CA ARG A 80 34.68 15.10 -4.33
C ARG A 80 34.77 14.65 -2.87
N PRO A 81 34.27 13.48 -2.40
CA PRO A 81 34.37 13.14 -0.96
C PRO A 81 35.80 12.85 -0.52
N LEU A 82 36.60 12.27 -1.40
CA LEU A 82 37.99 11.91 -1.09
C LEU A 82 38.94 13.11 -1.12
N GLU A 83 38.63 14.16 -1.89
CA GLU A 83 39.46 15.38 -1.92
C GLU A 83 39.33 16.18 -0.62
N ILE A 84 38.12 16.35 -0.09
CA ILE A 84 37.89 17.12 1.16
C ILE A 84 38.50 16.37 2.36
N GLU A 85 38.42 15.05 2.40
CA GLU A 85 39.05 14.25 3.46
C GLU A 85 40.59 14.19 3.32
N ARG A 86 41.13 14.18 2.09
CA ARG A 86 42.58 14.29 1.87
C ARG A 86 43.13 15.67 2.22
N GLU A 87 42.46 16.75 1.80
CA GLU A 87 42.88 18.12 2.07
C GLU A 87 42.86 18.41 3.59
N THR A 88 41.85 17.91 4.31
CA THR A 88 41.78 18.05 5.77
C THR A 88 42.85 17.25 6.51
N VAL A 89 43.18 16.03 6.05
CA VAL A 89 44.26 15.21 6.64
C VAL A 89 45.64 15.81 6.38
N ASP A 90 45.92 16.29 5.16
CA ASP A 90 47.21 16.88 4.78
C ASP A 90 47.46 18.21 5.52
N SER A 91 46.43 19.06 5.62
CA SER A 91 46.47 20.32 6.39
C SER A 91 46.74 20.12 7.87
N THR A 92 46.29 19.00 8.44
CA THR A 92 46.47 18.68 9.87
C THR A 92 47.86 18.11 10.13
N ALA A 93 48.36 17.27 9.23
CA ALA A 93 49.71 16.69 9.32
C ALA A 93 50.83 17.73 9.11
N GLU A 94 50.61 18.76 8.29
CA GLU A 94 51.58 19.84 8.07
C GLU A 94 51.67 20.77 9.29
N LYS A 95 50.54 21.10 9.92
CA LYS A 95 50.52 21.86 11.19
C LYS A 95 51.20 21.14 12.34
N GLU A 96 51.01 19.82 12.47
CA GLU A 96 51.70 19.04 13.51
C GLU A 96 53.22 18.92 13.29
N ARG A 97 53.70 19.04 12.03
CA ARG A 97 55.14 19.06 11.71
C ARG A 97 55.79 20.42 11.98
N ASP A 98 55.07 21.52 11.77
CA ASP A 98 55.59 22.87 12.00
C ASP A 98 55.56 23.27 13.49
N GLU A 99 54.76 22.58 14.32
CA GLU A 99 54.66 22.80 15.77
C GLU A 99 55.62 21.92 16.62
N ALA A 100 56.41 21.03 16.00
CA ALA A 100 57.35 20.10 16.67
C ALA A 100 58.83 20.46 16.42
#